data_AF-A0A2J8VL46-F1
#
_entry.id   AF-A0A2J8VL46-F1
#
_cell.length_a   1.000
_cell.length_b   1.000
_cell.length_c   1.000
_cell.angle_alpha   90.00
_cell.angle_beta   90.00
_cell.angle_gamma   90.00
#
_symmetry.space_group_name_H-M   'P 1'
#
loop_
_entity.id
_entity.type
_entity.pdbx_description
1 polymer ?
#
loop_
_entity_poly.entity_id
_entity_poly.type
_entity_poly.pdbx_seq_one_letter_code
_entity_poly.pdbx_strand_id
1 'polypeptide(L)'
;MLLLPSAADGRGTAITHALTSASTLCRVEPVGRWFEAFVKRRNRNASASFQELEDKKELSEESEDEELQLEEFPMLKTLDPKDWKNQDHYAVLGLGHVRYKATQRQIKAARKYLVILK
;
A
#
# COMPACT_ATOMS: atom_id res chain seq x y z
N MET A 1 16.84 7.95 -24.03
CA MET A 1 15.58 7.19 -24.10
C MET A 1 15.33 6.81 -25.55
N LEU A 2 15.02 5.55 -25.83
CA LEU A 2 14.63 5.13 -27.18
C LEU A 2 13.16 5.50 -27.39
N LEU A 3 12.90 6.43 -28.31
CA LEU A 3 11.54 6.81 -28.69
C LEU A 3 11.07 5.84 -29.78
N LEU A 4 10.03 5.06 -29.49
CA LEU A 4 9.40 4.25 -30.51
C LEU A 4 8.63 5.18 -31.47
N PRO A 5 8.78 5.01 -32.80
CA PRO A 5 8.08 5.83 -33.76
C PRO A 5 6.56 5.58 -33.68
N SER A 6 5.78 6.66 -33.78
CA SER A 6 4.32 6.56 -33.89
C SER A 6 3.94 5.85 -35.19
N ALA A 7 2.84 5.09 -35.15
CA ALA A 7 2.22 4.58 -36.35
C ALA A 7 1.82 5.76 -37.27
N ALA A 8 2.07 5.61 -38.56
CA ALA A 8 1.63 6.57 -39.57
C ALA A 8 0.17 6.31 -39.96
N ASP A 9 -0.54 7.36 -40.35
CA ASP A 9 -1.96 7.29 -40.70
C ASP A 9 -2.20 6.26 -41.83
N GLY A 10 -3.17 5.37 -41.61
CA GLY A 10 -3.55 4.32 -42.57
C GLY A 10 -2.73 3.03 -42.50
N ARG A 11 -1.76 2.89 -41.59
CA ARG A 11 -1.03 1.62 -41.39
C ARG A 11 -1.79 0.70 -40.43
N GLY A 12 -2.18 -0.47 -40.93
CA GLY A 12 -2.72 -1.56 -40.11
C GLY A 12 -1.63 -2.38 -39.41
N THR A 13 -2.04 -3.21 -38.45
CA THR A 13 -1.17 -4.24 -37.87
C THR A 13 -1.07 -5.42 -38.83
N ALA A 14 0.16 -5.83 -39.16
CA ALA A 14 0.41 -7.01 -39.97
C ALA A 14 1.22 -8.03 -39.15
N ILE A 15 0.83 -9.31 -39.22
CA ILE A 15 1.60 -10.40 -38.63
C ILE A 15 2.83 -10.60 -39.53
N THR A 16 4.01 -10.20 -39.06
CA THR A 16 5.23 -10.22 -39.86
C THR A 16 5.74 -11.65 -40.05
N HIS A 17 5.70 -12.48 -39.00
CA HIS A 17 6.15 -13.86 -39.04
C HIS A 17 5.38 -14.73 -38.04
N ALA A 18 5.18 -16.00 -38.39
CA ALA A 18 4.81 -17.01 -37.40
C ALA A 18 5.97 -17.18 -36.40
N LEU A 19 5.64 -17.35 -35.12
CA LEU A 19 6.64 -17.65 -34.09
C LEU A 19 7.39 -18.91 -34.49
N THR A 20 8.67 -18.78 -34.84
CA THR A 20 9.49 -19.87 -35.39
C THR A 20 9.82 -20.93 -34.33
N SER A 21 9.60 -20.62 -33.05
CA SER A 21 9.92 -21.49 -31.93
C SER A 21 8.69 -21.69 -31.04
N ALA A 22 8.41 -22.95 -30.70
CA ALA A 22 7.38 -23.29 -29.74
C ALA A 22 7.79 -22.82 -28.33
N SER A 23 6.82 -22.38 -27.53
CA SER A 23 7.05 -22.07 -26.12
C SER A 23 7.47 -23.34 -25.38
N THR A 24 8.61 -23.28 -24.69
CA THR A 24 9.08 -24.38 -23.84
C THR A 24 8.56 -24.21 -22.43
N LEU A 25 7.89 -25.24 -21.90
CA LEU A 25 7.54 -25.28 -20.48
C LEU A 25 8.81 -25.51 -19.65
N CYS A 26 9.13 -24.56 -18.77
CA CYS A 26 10.21 -24.69 -17.81
C CYS A 26 9.66 -24.88 -16.39
N ARG A 27 10.36 -25.67 -15.58
CA ARG A 27 10.08 -25.76 -14.14
C ARG A 27 10.74 -24.57 -13.44
N VAL A 28 10.01 -23.97 -12.51
CA VAL A 28 10.47 -22.85 -11.69
C VAL A 28 10.38 -23.24 -10.22
N GLU A 29 11.32 -22.75 -9.41
CA GLU A 29 11.30 -22.96 -7.97
C GLU A 29 10.20 -22.09 -7.32
N PRO A 30 9.45 -22.62 -6.33
CA PRO A 30 8.30 -21.94 -5.73
C PRO A 30 8.73 -20.92 -4.67
N VAL A 31 9.54 -19.94 -5.06
CA VAL A 31 10.18 -19.01 -4.12
C VAL A 31 9.97 -17.54 -4.48
N GLY A 32 9.75 -16.74 -3.45
CA GLY A 32 9.72 -15.28 -3.52
C GLY A 32 8.41 -14.67 -4.01
N ARG A 33 8.35 -13.34 -3.92
CA ARG A 33 7.15 -12.53 -4.17
C ARG A 33 6.58 -12.70 -5.59
N TRP A 34 7.43 -12.97 -6.57
CA TRP A 34 7.00 -13.16 -7.96
C TRP A 34 6.25 -14.47 -8.17
N PHE A 35 6.67 -15.55 -7.49
CA PHE A 35 5.97 -16.83 -7.53
C PHE A 35 4.61 -16.74 -6.80
N GLU A 36 4.57 -16.06 -5.65
CA GLU A 36 3.31 -15.78 -4.94
C GLU A 36 2.32 -15.02 -5.83
N ALA A 37 2.77 -13.97 -6.52
CA ALA A 37 1.94 -13.22 -7.46
C ALA A 37 1.43 -14.10 -8.62
N PHE A 38 2.28 -14.99 -9.16
CA PHE A 38 1.87 -15.95 -10.18
C PHE A 38 0.77 -16.89 -9.69
N VAL A 39 0.90 -17.46 -8.49
CA VAL A 39 -0.12 -18.35 -7.91
C VAL A 39 -1.44 -17.61 -7.66
N LYS A 40 -1.38 -16.40 -7.08
CA LYS A 40 -2.58 -15.57 -6.85
C LYS A 40 -3.34 -15.29 -8.14
N ARG A 41 -2.63 -14.88 -9.20
CA ARG A 41 -3.23 -14.62 -10.53
C ARG A 41 -3.89 -15.87 -11.12
N ARG A 42 -3.22 -17.02 -11.02
CA ARG A 42 -3.74 -18.28 -11.55
C ARG A 42 -5.00 -18.74 -10.82
N ASN A 43 -5.07 -18.56 -9.51
CA ASN A 43 -6.25 -18.93 -8.72
C ASN A 43 -7.45 -17.99 -8.98
N ARG A 44 -7.19 -16.72 -9.31
CA ARG A 44 -8.22 -15.70 -9.53
C ARG A 44 -8.60 -15.49 -11.01
N ASN A 45 -7.92 -16.17 -11.94
CA ASN A 45 -8.02 -15.94 -13.39
C ASN A 45 -7.84 -14.45 -13.80
N ALA A 46 -6.95 -13.74 -13.09
CA ALA A 46 -6.75 -12.30 -13.24
C ALA A 46 -5.44 -11.96 -13.97
N SER A 47 -5.47 -10.90 -14.80
CA SER A 47 -4.29 -10.40 -15.52
C SER A 47 -3.37 -9.55 -14.62
N ALA A 48 -2.11 -9.43 -15.00
CA ALA A 48 -1.09 -8.67 -14.27
C ALA A 48 -1.48 -7.20 -14.02
N SER A 49 -2.23 -6.59 -14.94
CA SER A 49 -2.72 -5.21 -14.83
C SER A 49 -3.86 -5.03 -13.83
N PHE A 50 -4.59 -6.10 -13.49
CA PHE A 50 -5.75 -6.03 -12.59
C PHE A 50 -5.34 -6.18 -11.12
N GLN A 51 -4.27 -6.92 -10.84
CA GLN A 51 -3.80 -7.20 -9.48
C GLN A 51 -3.31 -5.94 -8.73
N GLU A 52 -2.60 -5.02 -9.40
CA GLU A 52 -2.14 -3.78 -8.74
C GLU A 52 -3.30 -2.88 -8.29
N LEU A 53 -4.41 -2.91 -9.03
CA LEU A 53 -5.59 -2.11 -8.71
C LEU A 53 -6.33 -2.72 -7.50
N GLU A 54 -6.46 -4.05 -7.45
CA GLU A 54 -7.14 -4.77 -6.38
C GLU A 54 -6.32 -4.80 -5.07
N ASP A 55 -4.99 -4.98 -5.14
CA ASP A 55 -4.12 -4.89 -3.95
C ASP A 55 -4.15 -3.46 -3.37
N LYS A 56 -4.26 -2.42 -4.22
CA LYS A 56 -4.49 -1.04 -3.77
C LYS A 56 -5.89 -0.88 -3.17
N LYS A 57 -6.89 -1.58 -3.72
CA LYS A 57 -8.28 -1.49 -3.27
C LYS A 57 -8.50 -2.19 -1.93
N GLU A 58 -7.93 -3.37 -1.69
CA GLU A 58 -8.02 -4.02 -0.38
C GLU A 58 -7.30 -3.23 0.72
N LEU A 59 -6.18 -2.57 0.39
CA LEU A 59 -5.55 -1.60 1.30
C LEU A 59 -6.45 -0.37 1.58
N SER A 60 -7.35 -0.05 0.66
CA SER A 60 -8.28 1.09 0.75
C SER A 60 -9.63 0.72 1.36
N GLU A 61 -10.12 -0.50 1.21
CA GLU A 61 -11.43 -0.95 1.71
C GLU A 61 -11.34 -1.43 3.16
N GLU A 62 -10.16 -1.81 3.66
CA GLU A 62 -9.92 -1.90 5.12
C GLU A 62 -9.81 -0.50 5.78
N SER A 63 -9.84 0.58 4.98
CA SER A 63 -9.81 1.99 5.38
C SER A 63 -11.22 2.59 5.39
N GLU A 64 -12.15 1.96 6.11
CA GLU A 64 -13.26 2.75 6.63
C GLU A 64 -12.66 3.75 7.64
N ASP A 65 -12.46 4.96 7.12
CA ASP A 65 -11.97 6.13 7.81
C ASP A 65 -12.92 6.48 8.95
N GLU A 66 -12.71 5.87 10.11
CA GLU A 66 -13.01 6.56 11.37
C GLU A 66 -12.09 7.78 11.38
N GLU A 67 -12.62 8.91 10.91
CA GLU A 67 -12.00 10.22 10.97
C GLU A 67 -11.41 10.40 12.37
N LEU A 68 -10.09 10.28 12.49
CA LEU A 68 -9.39 10.36 13.77
C LEU A 68 -9.59 11.79 14.27
N GLN A 69 -10.56 11.99 15.15
CA GLN A 69 -10.77 13.25 15.85
C GLN A 69 -9.59 13.45 16.82
N LEU A 70 -8.45 13.87 16.30
CA LEU A 70 -7.26 14.14 17.10
C LEU A 70 -7.40 15.52 17.71
N GLU A 71 -7.50 15.58 19.05
CA GLU A 71 -7.44 16.86 19.75
C GLU A 71 -5.99 17.34 19.82
N GLU A 72 -5.75 18.54 19.31
CA GLU A 72 -4.42 19.12 19.33
C GLU A 72 -4.17 19.85 20.66
N PHE A 73 -3.20 19.35 21.42
CA PHE A 73 -2.75 19.97 22.67
C PHE A 73 -1.29 20.44 22.53
N PRO A 74 -1.06 21.73 22.20
CA PRO A 74 0.28 22.27 21.94
C PRO A 74 1.25 22.09 23.11
N MET A 75 0.74 22.15 24.35
CA MET A 75 1.53 22.01 25.59
C MET A 75 2.02 20.59 25.85
N LEU A 76 1.33 19.56 25.34
CA LEU A 76 1.75 18.16 25.51
C LEU A 76 2.88 17.78 24.54
N LYS A 77 3.07 18.54 23.45
CA LYS A 77 4.16 18.30 22.48
C LYS A 77 5.54 18.73 22.98
N THR A 78 5.61 19.55 24.03
CA THR A 78 6.86 20.04 24.65
C THR A 78 7.35 19.17 25.82
N LEU A 79 6.71 18.02 26.05
CA LEU A 79 7.10 17.09 27.12
C LEU A 79 8.44 16.38 26.83
N ASP A 80 9.20 16.08 27.88
CA ASP A 80 10.48 15.37 27.78
C ASP A 80 10.23 13.88 27.46
N PRO A 81 10.73 13.34 26.33
CA PRO A 81 10.57 11.92 25.99
C PRO A 81 11.11 10.94 27.05
N LYS A 82 12.02 11.39 27.94
CA LYS A 82 12.59 10.54 28.99
C LYS A 82 11.62 10.26 30.14
N ASP A 83 10.63 11.13 30.36
CA ASP A 83 9.63 10.97 31.44
C ASP A 83 8.40 10.19 30.98
N TRP A 84 8.61 9.10 30.23
CA TRP A 84 7.52 8.32 29.63
C TRP A 84 6.62 7.66 30.67
N LYS A 85 7.12 7.37 31.88
CA LYS A 85 6.35 6.68 32.92
C LYS A 85 5.26 7.55 33.54
N ASN A 86 5.45 8.87 33.60
CA ASN A 86 4.54 9.78 34.28
C ASN A 86 3.68 10.59 33.28
N GLN A 87 3.78 10.31 31.99
CA GLN A 87 3.06 11.01 30.93
C GLN A 87 1.79 10.28 30.48
N ASP A 88 0.73 11.04 30.23
CA ASP A 88 -0.47 10.50 29.58
C ASP A 88 -0.21 10.36 28.07
N HIS A 89 0.19 9.15 27.65
CA HIS A 89 0.49 8.85 26.25
C HIS A 89 -0.73 8.99 25.33
N TYR A 90 -1.95 8.79 25.83
CA TYR A 90 -3.16 8.98 25.02
C TYR A 90 -3.40 10.46 24.77
N ALA A 91 -3.22 11.30 25.79
CA ALA A 91 -3.33 12.74 25.63
C ALA A 91 -2.24 13.30 24.69
N VAL A 92 -1.00 12.81 24.79
CA VAL A 92 0.10 13.19 23.87
C VAL A 92 -0.24 12.83 22.41
N LEU A 93 -0.89 11.67 22.18
CA LEU A 93 -1.33 11.23 20.86
C LEU A 93 -2.60 11.94 20.36
N GLY A 94 -3.25 12.81 21.15
CA GLY A 94 -4.55 13.40 20.80
C GLY A 94 -5.72 12.42 20.86
N LEU A 95 -5.53 11.29 21.54
CA LEU A 95 -6.49 10.18 21.73
C LEU A 95 -7.07 10.16 23.16
N GLY A 96 -7.13 11.33 23.81
CA GLY A 96 -7.55 11.46 25.21
C GLY A 96 -8.99 11.01 25.48
N HIS A 97 -9.84 10.97 24.46
CA HIS A 97 -11.24 10.54 24.53
C HIS A 97 -11.43 9.02 24.42
N VAL A 98 -10.65 8.34 23.58
CA VAL A 98 -10.73 6.88 23.37
C VAL A 98 -9.88 6.10 24.37
N ARG A 99 -8.77 6.64 24.86
CA ARG A 99 -7.85 6.00 25.85
C ARG A 99 -7.70 4.49 25.62
N TYR A 100 -8.11 3.67 26.60
CA TYR A 100 -8.01 2.20 26.55
C TYR A 100 -8.87 1.53 25.48
N LYS A 101 -9.81 2.26 24.88
CA LYS A 101 -10.63 1.80 23.75
C LYS A 101 -9.95 2.06 22.39
N ALA A 102 -8.84 2.81 22.37
CA ALA A 102 -8.15 3.11 21.13
C ALA A 102 -7.61 1.83 20.48
N THR A 103 -7.90 1.63 19.20
CA THR A 103 -7.38 0.47 18.47
C THR A 103 -5.91 0.67 18.11
N GLN A 104 -5.19 -0.44 17.92
CA GLN A 104 -3.77 -0.40 17.53
C GLN A 104 -3.54 0.39 16.23
N ARG A 105 -4.54 0.41 15.33
CA ARG A 105 -4.52 1.20 14.10
C ARG A 105 -4.58 2.69 14.40
N GLN A 106 -5.52 3.14 15.24
CA GLN A 106 -5.64 4.55 15.67
C GLN A 106 -4.36 5.05 16.33
N ILE A 107 -3.74 4.25 17.22
CA ILE A 107 -2.47 4.60 17.89
C ILE A 107 -1.33 4.76 16.87
N LYS A 108 -1.21 3.84 15.90
CA LYS A 108 -0.18 3.91 14.85
C LYS A 108 -0.39 5.12 13.94
N ALA A 109 -1.64 5.42 13.58
CA ALA A 109 -1.99 6.54 12.73
C ALA A 109 -1.71 7.89 13.43
N ALA A 110 -2.16 8.06 14.68
CA ALA A 110 -1.88 9.24 15.49
C ALA A 110 -0.38 9.50 15.65
N ARG A 111 0.42 8.45 15.88
CA ARG A 111 1.89 8.57 15.94
C ARG A 111 2.49 9.02 14.62
N LYS A 112 2.05 8.46 13.48
CA LYS A 112 2.53 8.90 12.15
C LYS A 112 2.19 10.37 11.91
N TYR A 113 0.97 10.76 12.23
CA TYR A 113 0.49 12.13 12.11
C TYR A 113 1.34 13.11 12.94
N LEU A 114 1.62 12.75 14.20
CA LEU A 114 2.52 13.54 15.07
C LEU A 114 3.93 13.69 14.53
N VAL A 115 4.49 12.66 13.89
CA VAL A 115 5.84 12.74 13.30
C VAL A 115 5.85 13.62 12.06
N ILE A 116 4.78 13.61 11.26
CA ILE A 116 4.68 14.43 10.04
C ILE A 116 4.46 15.91 10.39
N LEU A 117 3.72 16.20 11.46
CA LEU A 117 3.44 17.56 11.93
C LEU A 117 4.55 18.18 12.80
N LYS A 118 5.64 17.44 13.05
CA LYS A 118 6.76 17.88 13.89
C LYS A 118 7.91 18.37 13.03
#